data_AF-A0A939CUY2-F1
#
_entry.id   AF-A0A939CUY2-F1
#
_cell.length_a   1.000
_cell.length_b   1.000
_cell.length_c   1.000
_cell.angle_alpha   90.00
_cell.angle_beta   90.00
_cell.angle_gamma   90.00
#
_symmetry.space_group_name_H-M   'P 1'
#
loop_
_entity.id
_entity.type
_entity.pdbx_description
1 polymer ?
#
loop_
_entity_poly.entity_id
_entity_poly.type
_entity_poly.pdbx_seq_one_letter_code
_entity_poly.pdbx_strand_id
1 'polypeptide(L)' 'MGTAISNLSANQVIDDLKHDSKTATIPIITVTPITTAQDDDSTMLTGFDDCITKPYDLNQLEVVINRHIH' A
#
# COMPACT_ATOMS: atom_id res chain seq x y z
N MET A 1 -12.08 7.18 28.56
CA MET A 1 -11.19 6.09 28.11
C MET A 1 -11.03 6.26 26.61
N GLY A 2 -9.80 6.41 26.12
CA GLY A 2 -9.55 6.66 24.70
C GLY A 2 -10.05 5.49 23.86
N THR A 3 -10.92 5.78 22.90
CA THR A 3 -11.44 4.84 21.91
C THR A 3 -10.28 4.19 21.17
N ALA A 4 -10.32 2.85 21.05
CA ALA A 4 -9.36 2.08 20.27
C ALA A 4 -9.27 2.67 18.86
N ILE A 5 -8.07 3.14 18.49
CA ILE A 5 -7.76 3.47 17.09
C ILE A 5 -7.82 2.13 16.36
N SER A 6 -8.78 1.99 15.44
CA SER A 6 -8.99 0.76 14.69
C SER A 6 -7.69 0.31 14.04
N ASN A 7 -7.17 -0.85 14.47
CA ASN A 7 -5.96 -1.46 13.91
C ASN A 7 -6.34 -2.17 12.59
N LEU A 8 -6.76 -1.39 11.58
CA LEU A 8 -7.11 -1.90 10.26
C LEU A 8 -5.84 -2.45 9.60
N SER A 9 -5.90 -3.71 9.14
CA SER A 9 -4.80 -4.30 8.39
C SER A 9 -4.73 -3.69 6.99
N ALA A 10 -3.55 -3.66 6.39
CA ALA A 10 -3.37 -3.14 5.04
C ALA A 10 -4.22 -3.90 4.00
N ASN A 11 -4.38 -5.22 4.16
CA ASN A 11 -5.29 -6.01 3.32
C ASN A 11 -6.75 -5.55 3.44
N GLN A 12 -7.23 -5.24 4.65
CA GLN A 12 -8.60 -4.75 4.83
C GLN A 12 -8.80 -3.37 4.19
N VAL A 13 -7.82 -2.48 4.33
CA VAL A 13 -7.87 -1.17 3.67
C VAL A 13 -7.89 -1.30 2.14
N ILE A 14 -7.07 -2.18 1.57
CA ILE A 14 -7.07 -2.42 0.13
C ILE A 14 -8.42 -2.97 -0.33
N ASP A 15 -8.96 -3.95 0.40
CA ASP A 15 -10.25 -4.55 0.10
C ASP A 15 -11.39 -3.53 0.14
N ASP A 16 -11.45 -2.70 1.19
CA ASP A 16 -12.45 -1.64 1.34
C ASP A 16 -12.37 -0.61 0.19
N LEU A 17 -11.15 -0.19 -0.17
CA LEU A 17 -10.92 0.79 -1.24
C LEU A 17 -11.28 0.23 -2.62
N LYS A 18 -11.01 -1.06 -2.88
CA LYS A 18 -11.34 -1.70 -4.16
C LYS A 18 -12.82 -2.06 -4.28
N HIS A 19 -13.54 -2.25 -3.17
CA HIS A 19 -14.98 -2.52 -3.16
C HIS A 19 -15.87 -1.27 -3.23
N ASP A 20 -15.39 -0.08 -2.86
CA ASP A 20 -16.14 1.17 -3.07
C ASP A 20 -15.92 1.71 -4.49
N SER A 21 -16.99 1.75 -5.27
CA SER A 21 -17.03 2.32 -6.64
C SER A 21 -16.39 3.72 -6.79
N LYS A 22 -16.36 4.54 -5.73
CA LYS A 22 -15.75 5.88 -5.73
C LYS A 22 -14.23 5.85 -5.62
N THR A 23 -13.68 4.78 -5.06
CA THR A 23 -12.23 4.64 -4.80
C THR A 23 -11.60 3.48 -5.56
N ALA A 24 -12.39 2.58 -6.14
CA ALA A 24 -11.92 1.37 -6.80
C ALA A 24 -10.93 1.63 -7.94
N THR A 25 -11.04 2.79 -8.60
CA THR A 25 -10.16 3.19 -9.70
C THR A 25 -8.90 3.91 -9.23
N ILE A 26 -8.79 4.23 -7.94
CA ILE A 26 -7.60 4.89 -7.39
C ILE A 26 -6.48 3.85 -7.30
N PRO A 27 -5.30 4.12 -7.87
CA PRO A 27 -4.16 3.24 -7.78
C PRO A 27 -3.63 3.19 -6.34
N ILE A 28 -3.38 1.98 -5.83
CA ILE A 28 -2.88 1.75 -4.48
C ILE A 28 -1.41 1.32 -4.57
N ILE A 29 -0.52 2.10 -3.96
CA ILE A 29 0.91 1.80 -3.89
C ILE A 29 1.25 1.38 -2.46
N THR A 30 1.76 0.17 -2.29
CA THR A 30 2.18 -0.32 -0.97
C THR A 30 3.60 0.13 -0.65
N VAL A 31 3.87 0.33 0.65
CA VAL A 31 5.20 0.72 1.11
C VAL A 31 5.80 -0.34 2.03
N THR A 32 6.79 -1.07 1.53
CA THR A 32 7.43 -2.18 2.23
C THR A 32 8.71 -1.73 2.94
N PRO A 33 8.93 -2.05 4.22
CA PRO A 33 10.23 -1.82 4.85
C PRO A 33 11.31 -2.70 4.19
N ILE A 34 12.56 -2.25 4.20
CA ILE A 34 13.70 -3.11 3.83
C ILE A 34 13.90 -4.15 4.94
N THR A 35 13.28 -5.33 4.81
CA THR A 35 13.44 -6.42 5.78
C THR A 35 13.89 -7.71 5.10
N THR A 36 14.54 -8.58 5.87
CA THR A 36 14.99 -9.89 5.42
C THR A 36 13.83 -10.87 5.43
N ALA A 37 12.98 -10.85 4.39
CA ALA A 37 12.09 -11.88 3.84
C ALA A 37 11.21 -12.78 4.75
N GLN A 38 11.38 -12.81 6.07
CA GLN A 38 10.89 -13.88 6.94
C GLN A 38 9.69 -13.46 7.81
N ASP A 39 9.38 -12.16 7.87
CA ASP A 39 8.31 -11.57 8.70
C ASP A 39 7.44 -10.54 7.94
N ASP A 40 7.57 -10.46 6.61
CA ASP A 40 6.86 -9.45 5.82
C ASP A 40 5.41 -9.85 5.53
N ASP A 41 4.47 -9.32 6.33
CA ASP A 41 3.02 -9.23 6.05
C ASP A 41 2.75 -8.69 4.63
N SER A 42 3.70 -7.90 4.10
CA SER A 42 3.71 -7.38 2.74
C SER A 42 3.64 -8.45 1.65
N THR A 43 4.16 -9.66 1.91
CA THR A 43 4.12 -10.78 0.95
C THR A 43 2.72 -11.38 0.76
N MET A 44 1.80 -11.10 1.70
CA MET A 44 0.41 -11.55 1.64
C MET A 44 -0.54 -10.43 1.19
N LEU A 45 -0.04 -9.24 0.86
CA LEU A 45 -0.87 -8.16 0.32
C LEU A 45 -1.28 -8.48 -1.11
N THR A 46 -2.55 -8.26 -1.43
CA THR A 46 -3.09 -8.40 -2.79
C THR A 46 -3.95 -7.19 -3.13
N GLY A 47 -4.18 -6.92 -4.41
CA GLY A 47 -5.04 -5.82 -4.87
C GLY A 47 -4.38 -4.44 -4.89
N PHE A 48 -3.09 -4.34 -4.60
CA PHE A 48 -2.31 -3.13 -4.86
C PHE A 48 -1.78 -3.11 -6.31
N ASP A 49 -1.47 -1.93 -6.81
CA ASP A 49 -1.06 -1.68 -8.19
C ASP A 49 0.46 -1.55 -8.35
N ASP A 50 1.16 -1.09 -7.31
CA ASP A 50 2.63 -1.03 -7.28
C ASP A 50 3.17 -1.09 -5.83
N CYS A 51 4.49 -1.21 -5.67
CA CYS A 51 5.15 -1.19 -4.38
C CYS A 51 6.43 -0.36 -4.37
N ILE A 52 6.73 0.26 -3.22
CA ILE A 52 7.94 1.05 -2.98
C ILE A 52 8.58 0.58 -1.68
N THR A 53 9.91 0.50 -1.65
CA THR A 53 10.64 0.07 -0.46
C THR A 53 11.15 1.26 0.35
N LYS A 54 11.10 1.16 1.68
CA LYS A 54 11.68 2.11 2.65
C LYS A 54 13.11 1.68 2.97
N PRO A 55 14.10 2.58 3.10
CA PRO A 55 13.99 4.03 2.90
C PRO A 55 13.79 4.39 1.42
N TYR A 56 13.06 5.47 1.17
CA TYR A 56 12.66 5.86 -0.18
C TYR A 56 13.87 6.24 -1.05
N ASP A 57 13.96 5.65 -2.23
CA ASP A 57 14.71 6.21 -3.35
C ASP A 57 13.79 7.16 -4.13
N LEU A 58 14.15 8.45 -4.19
CA LEU A 58 13.34 9.46 -4.86
C LEU A 58 13.18 9.20 -6.36
N ASN A 59 14.17 8.60 -7.02
CA ASN A 59 14.06 8.24 -8.43
C ASN A 59 13.05 7.11 -8.62
N GLN A 60 13.09 6.11 -7.75
CA GLN A 60 12.10 5.02 -7.76
C GLN A 60 10.69 5.55 -7.48
N LEU A 61 10.55 6.43 -6.49
CA LEU A 61 9.29 7.06 -6.12
C LEU A 61 8.69 7.86 -7.28
N GLU A 62 9.49 8.69 -7.93
CA GLU A 62 9.06 9.47 -9.10
C GLU A 62 8.58 8.55 -10.23
N VAL A 63 9.33 7.50 -10.53
CA VAL A 63 8.95 6.53 -11.57
C VAL A 63 7.63 5.84 -11.23
N VAL A 64 7.43 5.39 -9.98
CA VAL A 64 6.21 4.70 -9.58
C VAL A 64 5.01 5.66 -9.61
N ILE A 65 5.14 6.87 -9.06
CA ILE A 65 4.07 7.86 -9.10
C ILE A 65 3.68 8.18 -10.55
N ASN A 66 4.66 8.48 -11.40
CA ASN A 66 4.41 8.86 -12.79
C ASN A 66 3.72 7.76 -13.61
N ARG A 67 3.79 6.47 -13.23
CA ARG A 67 3.00 5.41 -13.89
C ARG A 67 1.49 5.60 -13.72
N HIS A 68 1.09 6.23 -12.63
CA HIS A 68 -0.29 6.26 -12.15
C HIS A 68 -0.96 7.64 -12.22
N ILE A 69 -0.19 8.70 -12.49
CA ILE A 69 -0.71 10.07 -12.68
C ILE A 69 -0.64 10.47 -14.15
N HIS A 70 -1.66 10.08 -14.93
CA HIS A 70 -1.83 10.52 -16.32
C HIS A 70 -3.20 11.17 -16.50
#